data_AF-A0A558ZZK4-F1
#
_entry.id   AF-A0A558ZZK4-F1
#
_cell.length_a   1.000
_cell.length_b   1.000
_cell.length_c   1.000
_cell.angle_alpha   90.00
_cell.angle_beta   90.00
_cell.angle_gamma   90.00
#
_symmetry.space_group_name_H-M   'P 1'
#
loop_
_entity.id
_entity.type
_entity.pdbx_description
1 polymer ?
#
loop_
_entity_poly.entity_id
_entity_poly.type
_entity_poly.pdbx_seq_one_letter_code
_entity_poly.pdbx_strand_id
1 'polypeptide(L)' 'MDQLQIKDLEIFAYHGLFPSEKELGQKFVISAILSYDMTKAAKDLDLTASVHYGELCQQ' A
#
# COMPACT_ATOMS: atom_id res chain seq x y z
N MET A 1 -15.47 4.61 -11.40
CA MET A 1 -14.48 5.08 -10.43
C MET A 1 -13.37 4.06 -10.48
N ASP A 2 -12.17 4.50 -10.84
CA ASP A 2 -11.04 3.61 -11.11
C ASP A 2 -10.34 3.22 -9.81
N GLN A 3 -9.49 2.20 -9.85
CA GLN A 3 -8.86 1.64 -8.66
C GLN A 3 -7.40 1.30 -8.87
N LEU A 4 -6.55 1.77 -7.94
CA LEU A 4 -5.20 1.27 -7.74
C LEU A 4 -5.23 0.25 -6.60
N GLN A 5 -4.67 -0.94 -6.84
CA GLN A 5 -4.66 -2.02 -5.85
C GLN A 5 -3.23 -2.39 -5.48
N ILE A 6 -2.95 -2.41 -4.17
CA ILE A 6 -1.79 -3.08 -3.60
C ILE A 6 -2.27 -4.43 -3.09
N LYS A 7 -1.63 -5.52 -3.54
CA LYS A 7 -2.00 -6.88 -3.17
C LYS A 7 -0.83 -7.53 -2.45
N ASP A 8 -1.14 -8.11 -1.30
CA ASP A 8 -0.27 -8.99 -0.54
C ASP A 8 1.13 -8.41 -0.25
N LEU A 9 1.18 -7.11 0.10
CA LEU A 9 2.41 -6.46 0.52
C LEU A 9 2.87 -7.06 1.85
N GLU A 10 3.98 -7.80 1.82
CA GLU A 10 4.58 -8.39 3.01
C GLU A 10 5.42 -7.35 3.76
N ILE A 11 5.17 -7.20 5.06
CA ILE A 11 6.00 -6.43 5.97
C ILE A 11 6.32 -7.26 7.21
N PHE A 12 7.46 -6.99 7.84
CA PHE A 12 7.77 -7.53 9.16
C PHE A 12 7.56 -6.45 10.22
N ALA A 13 6.80 -6.75 11.25
CA ALA A 13 6.48 -5.79 12.31
C ALA A 13 6.33 -6.48 13.67
N TYR A 14 6.34 -5.65 14.72
CA TYR A 14 6.31 -6.07 16.13
C TYR A 14 4.97 -5.74 16.79
N HIS A 15 3.88 -5.82 16.02
CA HIS A 15 2.53 -5.68 16.55
C HIS A 15 2.08 -6.98 17.24
N GLY A 16 1.24 -6.85 18.26
CA GLY A 16 0.69 -7.97 19.00
C GLY A 16 0.30 -7.59 20.42
N LEU A 17 -0.46 -8.46 21.08
CA LEU A 17 -0.85 -8.31 22.49
C LEU A 17 0.25 -8.82 23.42
N PHE A 18 0.84 -9.98 23.09
CA PHE A 18 1.80 -10.67 23.93
C PHE A 18 3.21 -10.06 23.82
N PRO A 19 4.00 -10.07 24.90
CA PRO A 19 5.38 -9.58 24.86
C PRO A 19 6.24 -10.25 23.78
N SER A 20 6.06 -11.56 23.57
CA SER A 20 6.79 -12.33 22.54
C SER A 20 6.49 -11.87 21.12
N GLU A 21 5.27 -11.41 20.82
CA GLU A 21 4.93 -10.86 19.49
C GLU A 21 5.66 -9.53 19.24
N LYS A 22 5.86 -8.75 20.31
CA LYS A 22 6.57 -7.47 20.26
C LYS A 22 8.09 -7.63 20.26
N GLU A 23 8.60 -8.78 20.72
CA GLU A 23 10.03 -9.10 20.77
C GLU A 23 10.51 -9.84 19.51
N LEU A 24 9.80 -10.90 19.11
CA LEU A 24 10.17 -11.72 17.96
C LEU A 24 9.69 -11.10 16.65
N GLY A 25 8.57 -10.39 16.69
CA GLY A 25 7.89 -9.90 15.49
C GLY A 25 7.28 -11.02 14.66
N GLN A 26 6.53 -10.62 13.64
CA GLN A 26 5.94 -11.56 12.68
C GLN A 26 5.72 -10.88 11.33
N LYS A 27 5.48 -11.70 10.31
CA LYS A 27 5.09 -11.25 8.97
C LYS A 27 3.62 -10.82 8.98
N PHE A 28 3.35 -9.64 8.43
CA PHE A 28 2.01 -9.16 8.10
C PHE A 28 1.88 -9.02 6.59
N VAL A 29 0.68 -9.27 6.08
CA VAL A 29 0.34 -9.16 4.66
C VAL A 29 -0.75 -8.11 4.51
N ILE A 30 -0.48 -7.05 3.76
CA ILE A 30 -1.37 -5.90 3.61
C ILE A 30 -1.87 -5.82 2.17
N SER A 31 -3.18 -5.67 2.01
CA SER A 31 -3.83 -5.38 0.74
C SER A 31 -4.66 -4.11 0.86
N ALA A 32 -4.59 -3.23 -0.14
CA ALA A 32 -5.27 -1.94 -0.16
C ALA A 32 -5.87 -1.65 -1.53
N ILE A 33 -7.01 -0.97 -1.54
CA ILE A 33 -7.69 -0.49 -2.75
C ILE A 33 -7.89 1.01 -2.61
N LEU A 34 -7.23 1.78 -3.47
CA LEU A 34 -7.38 3.23 -3.56
C LEU A 34 -8.30 3.53 -4.75
N SER A 35 -9.47 4.09 -4.47
CA SER A 35 -10.42 4.48 -5.50
C SER A 35 -10.31 5.97 -5.78
N TYR A 36 -10.00 6.34 -7.03
CA TYR A 36 -9.90 7.74 -7.49
C TYR A 36 -10.17 7.83 -9.00
N ASP A 37 -10.36 9.05 -9.51
CA ASP A 37 -10.54 9.27 -10.96
C ASP A 37 -9.19 9.27 -11.67
N MET A 38 -8.93 8.27 -12.51
CA MET A 38 -7.68 8.15 -13.27
C MET A 38 -7.77 8.84 -14.65
N THR A 39 -8.91 9.41 -15.01
CA THR A 39 -9.17 9.98 -16.34
C THR A 39 -8.11 11.01 -16.75
N LYS A 40 -7.72 11.90 -15.83
CA LYS A 40 -6.71 12.95 -16.09
C LYS A 40 -5.33 12.36 -16.35
N ALA A 41 -4.87 11.45 -15.48
CA ALA A 41 -3.59 10.78 -15.65
C ALA A 41 -3.51 10.00 -16.97
N ALA A 42 -4.61 9.33 -17.34
CA ALA A 42 -4.68 8.53 -18.57
C ALA A 42 -4.73 9.37 -19.86
N LYS A 43 -5.44 10.50 -19.85
CA LYS A 43 -5.62 11.34 -21.05
C LYS A 43 -4.45 12.30 -21.30
N ASP A 44 -3.92 12.88 -20.23
CA ASP A 44 -2.97 13.99 -20.33
C ASP A 44 -1.51 13.54 -20.13
N LEU A 45 -1.29 12.24 -19.88
CA LEU A 45 0.01 11.68 -19.48
C LEU A 45 0.62 12.40 -18.25
N ASP A 46 -0.25 12.98 -17.42
CA ASP A 46 0.13 13.72 -16.22
C ASP A 46 0.38 12.74 -15.07
N LEU A 47 1.65 12.40 -14.84
CA LEU A 47 2.06 11.51 -13.74
C LEU A 47 1.67 12.07 -12.37
N THR A 48 1.57 13.40 -12.21
CA THR A 48 1.18 14.04 -10.94
C THR A 48 -0.30 13.81 -10.59
N ALA A 49 -1.11 13.41 -11.58
CA ALA A 49 -2.51 13.03 -11.38
C ALA A 49 -2.68 11.53 -11.05
N SER A 50 -1.59 10.78 -10.88
CA SER A 50 -1.59 9.36 -10.49
C SER A 50 -0.88 9.15 -9.15
N VAL A 51 -1.11 7.99 -8.52
CA VAL A 51 -0.45 7.63 -7.26
C VAL A 51 0.81 6.82 -7.56
N HIS A 52 1.96 7.26 -7.04
CA HIS A 52 3.22 6.54 -7.14
C HIS A 52 3.22 5.32 -6.19
N TYR A 53 2.92 4.14 -6.71
CA TYR A 53 2.81 2.92 -5.91
C TYR A 53 4.14 2.50 -5.22
N GLY A 54 5.30 2.86 -5.77
CA GLY A 54 6.59 2.63 -5.12
C GLY A 54 6.73 3.40 -3.79
N GLU A 55 6.55 4.72 -3.82
CA GLU A 55 6.47 5.56 -2.62
C GLU A 55 5.34 5.12 -1.66
N LEU A 56 4.18 4.71 -2.18
CA LEU A 56 3.08 4.21 -1.36
C LEU A 56 3.43 2.95 -0.56
N CYS A 57 4.27 2.07 -1.13
CA CYS A 57 4.71 0.83 -0.48
C CYS A 57 6.01 0.99 0.32
N GLN A 58 6.60 2.18 0.36
CA GLN A 58 7.88 2.41 1.01
C GLN A 58 7.70 2.59 2.52
N GLN A 59 8.64 2.01 3.28
CA GLN A 59 8.65 1.99 4.74
C GLN A 59 9.40 3.19 5.33
#